data_AF-Q2UJ52-F1
#
_entry.id   AF-Q2UJ52-F1
#
_cell.length_a   1.000
_cell.length_b   1.000
_cell.length_c   1.000
_cell.angle_alpha   90.00
_cell.angle_beta   90.00
_cell.angle_gamma   90.00
#
_symmetry.space_group_name_H-M   'P 1'
#
loop_
_entity.id
_entity.type
_entity.pdbx_description
1 polymer ?
#
loop_
_entity_poly.entity_id
_entity_poly.type
_entity_poly.pdbx_seq_one_letter_code
_entity_poly.pdbx_strand_id
1 'polypeptide(L)'
;MRILQPQSTYGEAPGVIVGALAVGEKMPYVAPVSEPELYVRLLVSDRQYAGNQIGKRLLDHARDLASKDGVSLLRVDCYAGGDGKLIRYYESQGFKRFERLDVKGEWPCQVLAQRYGSFTA
;
A
#
# COMPACT_ATOMS: atom_id res chain seq x y z
N MET A 1 17.18 -8.83 3.43
CA MET A 1 15.84 -9.43 3.30
C MET A 1 15.97 -10.67 2.43
N ARG A 2 15.91 -11.86 3.02
CA ARG A 2 16.04 -13.14 2.28
C ARG A 2 14.61 -13.65 2.06
N ILE A 3 14.16 -13.70 0.82
CA ILE A 3 12.84 -14.21 0.48
C ILE A 3 12.93 -15.73 0.56
N LEU A 4 12.24 -16.32 1.53
CA LEU A 4 12.05 -17.78 1.60
C LEU A 4 11.09 -18.17 0.47
N GLN A 5 11.50 -19.10 -0.39
CA GLN A 5 10.61 -19.63 -1.41
C GLN A 5 9.53 -20.50 -0.73
N PRO A 6 8.24 -20.34 -1.08
CA PRO A 6 7.19 -21.23 -0.59
C PRO A 6 7.45 -22.65 -1.14
N GLN A 7 7.32 -23.64 -0.26
CA GLN A 7 7.36 -25.05 -0.64
C GLN A 7 6.09 -25.37 -1.44
N SER A 8 6.20 -25.55 -2.76
CA SER A 8 5.06 -25.90 -3.61
C SER A 8 4.66 -27.36 -3.39
N THR A 9 3.38 -27.60 -3.08
CA THR A 9 2.78 -28.93 -3.15
C THR A 9 2.65 -29.38 -4.62
N TYR A 10 3.04 -30.62 -4.88
CA TYR A 10 3.10 -31.35 -6.15
C TYR A 10 2.31 -30.78 -7.36
N GLY A 11 3.04 -30.41 -8.41
CA GLY A 11 2.53 -30.28 -9.79
C GLY A 11 2.52 -28.88 -10.40
N GLU A 12 2.63 -27.84 -9.58
CA GLU A 12 2.69 -26.45 -10.06
C GLU A 12 4.15 -26.06 -10.34
N ALA A 13 4.42 -25.51 -11.52
CA ALA A 13 5.74 -24.93 -11.79
C ALA A 13 6.04 -23.88 -10.71
N PRO A 14 7.27 -23.80 -10.16
CA PRO A 14 7.57 -22.89 -9.08
C PRO A 14 7.27 -21.45 -9.51
N GLY A 15 6.32 -20.82 -8.83
CA GLY A 15 5.96 -19.43 -9.06
C GLY A 15 7.09 -18.48 -8.66
N VAL A 16 7.22 -17.37 -9.38
CA VAL A 16 8.17 -16.29 -9.04
C VAL A 16 7.46 -15.23 -8.21
N ILE A 17 8.03 -14.88 -7.06
CA ILE A 17 7.53 -13.77 -6.23
C ILE A 17 8.02 -12.45 -6.84
N VAL A 18 7.09 -11.66 -7.35
CA VAL A 18 7.38 -10.37 -8.04
C VAL A 18 6.92 -9.14 -7.24
N GLY A 19 6.39 -9.33 -6.03
CA GLY A 19 5.97 -8.25 -5.15
C GLY A 19 5.45 -8.74 -3.80
N ALA A 20 5.30 -7.81 -2.87
CA ALA A 20 4.79 -8.08 -1.54
C ALA A 20 3.97 -6.89 -1.03
N LEU A 21 2.96 -7.21 -0.23
CA LEU A 21 2.09 -6.26 0.46
C LEU A 21 2.04 -6.64 1.94
N ALA A 22 2.12 -5.65 2.82
CA ALA A 22 1.73 -5.78 4.22
C ALA A 22 0.73 -4.69 4.58
N VAL A 23 -0.35 -5.08 5.27
CA VAL A 23 -1.39 -4.18 5.77
C VAL A 23 -1.55 -4.34 7.28
N GLY A 24 -2.12 -3.34 7.94
CA GLY A 24 -2.46 -3.40 9.36
C GLY A 24 -2.73 -2.02 9.95
N GLU A 25 -2.42 -1.83 11.23
CA GLU A 25 -2.50 -0.53 11.89
C GLU A 25 -1.54 0.50 11.30
N LYS A 26 -1.90 1.79 11.41
CA LYS A 26 -1.06 2.90 10.98
C LYS A 26 0.34 2.88 11.62
N MET A 27 1.30 3.50 10.96
CA MET A 27 2.63 3.69 11.54
C MET A 27 2.57 4.60 12.79
N PRO A 28 3.44 4.40 13.80
CA PRO A 28 3.37 5.16 15.06
C PRO A 28 3.49 6.69 14.92
N TYR A 29 4.18 7.15 13.88
CA TYR A 29 4.39 8.57 13.60
C TYR A 29 3.26 9.23 12.80
N VAL A 30 2.28 8.48 12.33
CA VAL A 30 1.14 9.00 11.56
C VAL A 30 0.03 9.40 12.53
N ALA A 31 -0.61 10.55 12.31
CA ALA A 31 -1.73 10.98 13.15
C ALA A 31 -2.91 9.98 13.07
N PRO A 32 -3.57 9.67 14.21
CA PRO A 32 -4.79 8.86 14.21
C PRO A 32 -5.93 9.60 13.52
N VAL A 33 -6.89 8.82 13.03
CA VAL A 33 -8.17 9.30 12.49
C VAL A 33 -9.32 8.76 13.34
N SER A 34 -10.49 9.42 13.28
CA SER A 34 -11.66 9.04 14.10
C SER A 34 -12.53 7.93 13.49
N GLU A 35 -12.22 7.47 12.28
CA GLU A 35 -12.91 6.39 11.57
C GLU A 35 -12.02 5.14 11.51
N PRO A 36 -12.58 3.91 11.45
CA PRO A 36 -11.79 2.71 11.21
C PRO A 36 -10.96 2.82 9.92
N GLU A 37 -9.74 2.30 9.95
CA GLU A 37 -8.81 2.37 8.82
C GLU A 37 -8.00 1.09 8.64
N LEU A 38 -7.59 0.84 7.41
CA LEU A 38 -6.55 -0.12 7.07
C LEU A 38 -5.36 0.65 6.50
N TYR A 39 -4.16 0.26 6.90
CA TYR A 39 -2.94 0.95 6.50
C TYR A 39 -2.02 0.05 5.68
N VAL A 40 -1.59 0.51 4.51
CA VAL A 40 -0.55 -0.15 3.71
C VAL A 40 0.81 0.17 4.33
N ARG A 41 1.39 -0.81 5.02
CA ARG A 41 2.68 -0.69 5.74
C ARG A 41 3.87 -1.03 4.87
N LEU A 42 3.67 -1.87 3.84
CA LEU A 42 4.67 -2.22 2.85
C LEU A 42 3.97 -2.46 1.52
N LEU A 43 4.48 -1.85 0.46
CA LEU A 43 4.16 -2.23 -0.90
C LEU A 43 5.44 -2.17 -1.72
N VAL A 44 5.88 -3.33 -2.20
CA VAL A 44 7.07 -3.45 -3.03
C VAL A 44 6.78 -4.35 -4.22
N SER A 45 7.33 -3.99 -5.37
CA SER A 45 7.30 -4.79 -6.59
C SER A 45 8.70 -4.88 -7.17
N ASP A 46 9.02 -6.02 -7.79
CA ASP A 46 10.27 -6.20 -8.49
C ASP A 46 10.30 -5.30 -9.74
N ARG A 47 11.35 -4.45 -9.81
CA ARG A 47 11.56 -3.52 -10.92
C ARG A 47 11.75 -4.23 -12.26
N GLN A 48 12.23 -5.47 -12.27
CA GLN A 48 12.40 -6.26 -13.50
C GLN A 48 11.05 -6.50 -14.19
N TYR A 49 9.96 -6.43 -13.42
CA TYR A 49 8.59 -6.62 -13.89
C TYR A 49 7.79 -5.30 -13.91
N ALA A 50 8.47 -4.14 -13.95
CA ALA A 50 7.81 -2.86 -14.13
C ALA A 50 6.93 -2.85 -15.40
N GLY A 51 5.82 -2.09 -15.36
CA GLY A 51 4.83 -2.06 -16.45
C GLY A 51 3.74 -3.14 -16.37
N ASN A 52 3.94 -4.21 -15.59
CA ASN A 52 2.96 -5.29 -15.43
C ASN A 52 1.87 -5.01 -14.37
N GLN A 53 1.69 -3.74 -13.97
CA GLN A 53 0.68 -3.29 -13.01
C GLN A 53 0.71 -4.03 -11.64
N ILE A 54 1.86 -4.57 -11.23
CA ILE A 54 1.99 -5.34 -9.97
C ILE A 54 1.55 -4.48 -8.77
N GLY A 55 2.05 -3.24 -8.68
CA GLY A 55 1.66 -2.34 -7.60
C GLY A 55 0.16 -2.04 -7.56
N LYS A 56 -0.50 -1.89 -8.73
CA LYS A 56 -1.95 -1.72 -8.82
C LYS A 56 -2.66 -2.96 -8.26
N ARG A 57 -2.25 -4.16 -8.69
CA ARG A 57 -2.84 -5.43 -8.22
C ARG A 57 -2.69 -5.61 -6.71
N LEU A 58 -1.55 -5.22 -6.14
CA LEU A 58 -1.34 -5.21 -4.68
C LEU A 58 -2.27 -4.20 -4.00
N LEU A 59 -2.43 -3.00 -4.56
CA LEU A 59 -3.38 -2.02 -4.02
C LEU A 59 -4.83 -2.51 -4.10
N ASP A 60 -5.25 -3.07 -5.23
CA ASP A 60 -6.57 -3.68 -5.40
C ASP A 60 -6.83 -4.72 -4.31
N HIS A 61 -5.85 -5.60 -4.04
CA HIS A 61 -5.94 -6.56 -2.96
C HIS A 61 -6.05 -5.91 -1.58
N ALA A 62 -5.35 -4.80 -1.31
CA ALA A 62 -5.51 -4.05 -0.07
C ALA A 62 -6.92 -3.45 0.08
N ARG A 63 -7.56 -3.03 -1.03
CA ARG A 63 -8.96 -2.57 -1.01
C ARG A 63 -9.91 -3.70 -0.69
N ASP A 64 -9.70 -4.88 -1.29
CA ASP A 64 -10.52 -6.06 -1.02
C ASP A 64 -10.44 -6.47 0.46
N LEU A 65 -9.24 -6.40 1.07
CA LEU A 65 -9.05 -6.66 2.49
C LEU A 65 -9.80 -5.62 3.34
N ALA A 66 -9.64 -4.33 3.07
CA ALA A 66 -10.37 -3.27 3.79
C ALA A 66 -11.89 -3.46 3.68
N SER A 67 -12.39 -3.76 2.48
CA SER A 67 -13.82 -4.00 2.25
C SER A 67 -14.35 -5.21 3.00
N LYS A 68 -13.59 -6.31 3.07
CA LYS A 68 -13.97 -7.52 3.82
C LYS A 68 -14.03 -7.26 5.33
N ASP A 69 -13.20 -6.34 5.81
CA ASP A 69 -13.17 -5.91 7.21
C ASP A 69 -14.18 -4.79 7.52
N GLY A 70 -15.00 -4.38 6.53
CA GLY A 70 -15.99 -3.31 6.69
C GLY A 70 -15.36 -1.91 6.85
N VAL A 71 -14.10 -1.75 6.44
CA VAL A 71 -13.33 -0.51 6.56
C VAL A 71 -13.39 0.29 5.26
N SER A 72 -13.84 1.54 5.35
CA SER A 72 -13.99 2.45 4.20
C SER A 72 -12.79 3.36 3.94
N LEU A 73 -11.76 3.32 4.78
CA LEU A 73 -10.56 4.16 4.68
C LEU A 73 -9.30 3.30 4.53
N LEU A 74 -8.62 3.45 3.40
CA LEU A 74 -7.28 2.90 3.16
C LEU A 74 -6.26 4.04 3.18
N ARG A 75 -5.23 3.96 4.03
CA ARG A 75 -4.12 4.93 4.06
C ARG A 75 -2.78 4.28 3.73
N VAL A 76 -1.85 5.10 3.26
CA VAL A 76 -0.47 4.73 2.95
C VAL A 76 0.43 5.94 3.19
N ASP A 77 1.65 5.73 3.69
CA ASP A 77 2.69 6.74 3.59
C ASP A 77 3.71 6.41 2.51
N CYS A 78 4.36 7.44 2.01
CA CYS A 78 5.42 7.28 1.04
C CYS A 78 6.45 8.40 1.14
N TYR A 79 7.62 8.14 0.56
CA TYR A 79 8.65 9.16 0.40
C TYR A 79 8.13 10.34 -0.44
N ALA A 80 8.24 11.54 0.12
CA ALA A 80 7.77 12.79 -0.46
C ALA A 80 8.89 13.69 -0.99
N GLY A 81 10.12 13.19 -1.06
CA GLY A 81 11.24 13.88 -1.70
C GLY A 81 11.39 13.50 -3.17
N GLY A 82 12.50 13.93 -3.77
CA GLY A 82 12.79 13.69 -5.18
C GLY A 82 11.79 14.37 -6.12
N ASP A 83 11.46 13.72 -7.23
CA ASP A 83 10.61 14.26 -8.29
C ASP A 83 9.10 14.07 -8.05
N GLY A 84 8.70 13.53 -6.89
CA GLY A 84 7.30 13.29 -6.51
C GLY A 84 6.59 12.20 -7.32
N LYS A 85 7.30 11.37 -8.11
CA LYS A 85 6.67 10.29 -8.90
C LYS A 85 5.89 9.30 -8.04
N LEU A 86 6.36 8.99 -6.84
CA LEU A 86 5.70 8.02 -5.95
C LEU A 86 4.35 8.55 -5.46
N ILE A 87 4.27 9.84 -5.12
CA ILE A 87 3.00 10.49 -4.76
C ILE A 87 2.04 10.45 -5.96
N ARG A 88 2.51 10.86 -7.15
CA ARG A 88 1.68 10.83 -8.38
C ARG A 88 1.22 9.42 -8.75
N TYR A 89 2.05 8.41 -8.47
CA TYR A 89 1.65 7.02 -8.63
C TYR A 89 0.45 6.72 -7.73
N TYR A 90 0.50 6.98 -6.42
CA TYR A 90 -0.65 6.74 -5.55
C TYR A 90 -1.88 7.57 -5.93
N GLU A 91 -1.70 8.84 -6.35
CA GLU A 91 -2.79 9.67 -6.88
C GLU A 91 -3.45 9.05 -8.10
N SER A 92 -2.68 8.48 -9.04
CA SER A 92 -3.21 7.75 -10.20
C SER A 92 -3.99 6.49 -9.82
N GLN A 93 -3.77 5.97 -8.61
CA GLN A 93 -4.50 4.83 -8.06
C GLN A 93 -5.75 5.27 -7.25
N GLY A 94 -6.06 6.58 -7.22
CA GLY A 94 -7.25 7.13 -6.58
C GLY A 94 -7.04 7.59 -5.13
N PHE A 95 -5.80 7.59 -4.63
CA PHE A 95 -5.47 8.20 -3.34
C PHE A 95 -5.42 9.73 -3.45
N LYS A 96 -5.67 10.42 -2.33
CA LYS A 96 -5.51 11.87 -2.19
C LYS A 96 -4.49 12.16 -1.10
N ARG A 97 -3.68 13.21 -1.28
CA ARG A 97 -2.79 13.70 -0.22
C ARG A 97 -3.60 13.98 1.05
N PHE A 98 -3.12 13.52 2.19
CA PHE A 98 -3.79 13.66 3.48
C PHE A 98 -2.98 14.50 4.46
N GLU A 99 -1.74 14.09 4.73
CA GLU A 99 -0.85 14.77 5.69
C GLU A 99 0.59 14.70 5.18
N ARG A 100 1.35 15.78 5.35
CA ARG A 100 2.79 15.80 5.11
C ARG A 100 3.51 15.83 6.44
N LEU A 101 4.49 14.96 6.60
CA LEU A 101 5.27 14.77 7.82
C LEU A 101 6.76 14.89 7.51
N ASP A 102 7.51 15.46 8.44
CA ASP A 102 8.96 15.36 8.47
C ASP A 102 9.36 14.35 9.54
N VAL A 103 9.54 13.10 9.13
CA VAL A 103 9.92 12.02 10.06
C VAL A 103 11.39 12.19 10.45
N LYS A 104 11.71 11.95 11.73
CA LYS A 104 13.04 12.17 12.34
C LYS A 104 14.20 11.89 11.37
N GLY A 105 15.04 12.91 11.16
CA GLY A 105 16.15 12.86 10.20
C GLY A 105 15.82 13.40 8.81
N GLU A 106 14.85 14.32 8.69
CA GLU A 106 14.45 14.98 7.43
C GLU A 106 14.00 14.00 6.34
N TRP A 107 13.33 12.90 6.71
CA TRP A 107 12.69 12.06 5.70
C TRP A 107 11.32 12.64 5.34
N PRO A 108 11.18 13.36 4.21
CA PRO A 108 9.90 13.93 3.82
C PRO A 108 8.95 12.77 3.55
N CYS A 109 7.82 12.78 4.24
CA CYS A 109 6.80 11.74 4.20
C CYS A 109 5.47 12.36 3.78
N GLN A 110 4.77 11.67 2.88
CA GLN A 110 3.41 12.00 2.49
C GLN A 110 2.50 10.85 2.85
N VAL A 111 1.57 11.09 3.77
CA VAL A 111 0.43 10.21 4.00
C VAL A 111 -0.63 10.52 2.94
N LEU A 112 -1.15 9.50 2.29
CA LEU A 112 -2.28 9.58 1.38
C LEU A 112 -3.43 8.71 1.87
N ALA A 113 -4.64 9.11 1.50
CA ALA A 113 -5.87 8.42 1.88
C ALA A 113 -6.75 8.16 0.65
N GLN A 114 -7.36 6.99 0.62
CA GLN A 114 -8.43 6.65 -0.31
C GLN A 114 -9.66 6.25 0.52
N ARG A 115 -10.79 6.91 0.26
CA ARG A 115 -12.08 6.61 0.89
C ARG A 115 -13.01 5.97 -0.12
N TYR A 116 -13.77 4.99 0.32
CA TYR A 116 -14.83 4.34 -0.44
C TYR A 116 -16.19 4.74 0.16
N GLY A 117 -17.20 4.94 -0.69
CA GLY A 117 -18.56 5.15 -0.21
C GLY A 117 -19.09 3.86 0.42
N SER A 118 -19.92 4.00 1.46
CA SER A 118 -20.67 2.89 2.05
C SER A 118 -21.33 2.05 0.95
N PHE A 119 -21.03 0.75 0.90
CA PHE A 119 -21.84 -0.19 0.14
C PHE A 119 -23.26 -0.13 0.71
N THR A 120 -24.18 0.52 0.01
CA THR A 120 -25.60 0.26 0.22
C THR A 120 -25.85 -1.16 -0.27
N ALA A 121 -26.17 -2.05 0.67
CA ALA A 121 -26.71 -3.38 0.38
C ALA A 121 -28.04 -3.27 -0.39
#